data_AF-A0A516V300-F1
#
_entry.id   AF-A0A516V300-F1
#
_cell.length_a   1.000
_cell.length_b   1.000
_cell.length_c   1.000
_cell.angle_alpha   90.00
_cell.angle_beta   90.00
_cell.angle_gamma   90.00
#
_symmetry.space_group_name_H-M   'P 1'
#
loop_
_entity.id
_entity.type
_entity.pdbx_description
1 polymer ?
#
loop_
_entity_poly.entity_id
_entity_poly.type
_entity_poly.pdbx_seq_one_letter_code
_entity_poly.pdbx_strand_id
1 'polypeptide(L)'
;MELSDIIDQAKITAGVESDRAFAKHLKVSHGTVSNWRVGRVLPDAVSCERLAGLTGIPLAKVLGIVGEARAISREEKAVWRKLAASAVAVILMFTSSANFAVHAETSSITAKNASYVN
;
A
#
# COMPACT_ATOMS: atom_id res chain seq x y z
N MET A 1 -1.00 24.48 -3.40
CA MET A 1 -2.27 24.13 -2.72
C MET A 1 -2.26 22.63 -2.64
N GLU A 2 -2.10 22.14 -1.43
CA GLU A 2 -1.96 20.72 -1.14
C GLU A 2 -3.31 20.11 -0.77
N LEU A 3 -3.38 18.77 -0.75
CA LEU A 3 -4.57 18.06 -0.30
C LEU A 3 -4.98 18.42 1.14
N SER A 4 -4.02 18.71 2.01
CA SER A 4 -4.28 19.17 3.39
C SER A 4 -5.08 20.48 3.40
N ASP A 5 -4.73 21.42 2.53
CA ASP A 5 -5.40 22.72 2.45
C ASP A 5 -6.86 22.57 2.01
N ILE A 6 -7.12 21.66 1.07
CA ILE A 6 -8.47 21.31 0.62
C ILE A 6 -9.28 20.71 1.77
N ILE A 7 -8.68 19.83 2.58
CA ILE A 7 -9.34 19.22 3.74
C ILE A 7 -9.66 20.30 4.78
N ASP A 8 -8.75 21.23 5.05
CA ASP A 8 -8.98 22.32 6.00
C ASP A 8 -10.08 23.26 5.53
N GLN A 9 -10.09 23.63 4.25
CA GLN A 9 -11.18 24.40 3.66
C GLN A 9 -12.51 23.63 3.73
N ALA A 10 -12.52 22.34 3.40
CA ALA A 10 -13.71 21.51 3.44
C ALA A 10 -14.29 21.39 4.87
N LYS A 11 -13.42 21.36 5.89
CA LYS A 11 -13.83 21.39 7.30
C LYS A 11 -14.51 22.69 7.68
N ILE A 12 -13.94 23.82 7.26
CA ILE A 12 -14.52 25.15 7.49
C ILE A 12 -15.90 25.23 6.83
N THR A 13 -16.04 24.80 5.57
CA THR A 13 -17.32 24.85 4.86
C THR A 13 -18.35 23.86 5.43
N ALA A 14 -17.92 22.70 5.92
CA ALA A 14 -18.79 21.75 6.59
C ALA A 14 -19.13 22.15 8.05
N GLY A 15 -18.57 23.24 8.58
CA GLY A 15 -18.82 23.70 9.95
C GLY A 15 -18.30 22.76 11.03
N VAL A 16 -17.24 21.99 10.75
CA VAL A 16 -16.68 21.00 11.67
C VAL A 16 -15.26 21.35 12.09
N GLU A 17 -15.00 21.34 13.39
CA GLU A 17 -13.68 21.73 13.91
C GLU A 17 -12.67 20.56 13.92
N SER A 18 -13.14 19.31 14.00
CA SER A 18 -12.28 18.14 14.12
C SER A 18 -12.30 17.24 12.89
N ASP A 19 -11.16 16.62 12.59
CA ASP A 19 -11.02 15.64 11.52
C ASP A 19 -11.90 14.41 11.75
N ARG A 20 -12.18 14.08 13.02
CA ARG A 20 -13.08 12.99 13.38
C ARG A 20 -14.53 13.31 13.00
N ALA A 21 -14.98 14.55 13.26
CA ALA A 21 -16.31 14.99 12.83
C ALA A 21 -16.41 15.07 11.31
N PHE A 22 -15.36 15.57 10.65
CA PHE A 22 -15.27 15.59 9.19
C PHE A 22 -15.30 14.19 8.55
N ALA A 23 -14.55 13.24 9.12
CA ALA A 23 -14.55 11.85 8.67
C ALA A 23 -15.94 11.22 8.77
N LYS A 24 -16.68 11.48 9.88
CA LYS A 24 -18.07 11.04 10.02
C LYS A 24 -18.97 11.67 8.96
N HIS A 25 -18.80 12.97 8.68
CA HIS A 25 -19.55 13.67 7.64
C HIS A 25 -19.34 13.03 6.26
N LEU A 26 -18.09 12.67 5.93
CA LEU A 26 -17.73 11.99 4.68
C LEU A 26 -17.99 10.47 4.68
N LYS A 27 -18.47 9.89 5.78
CA LYS A 27 -18.65 8.44 6.00
C LYS A 27 -17.37 7.63 5.77
N VAL A 28 -16.21 8.17 6.17
CA VAL A 28 -14.92 7.49 6.15
C VAL A 28 -14.37 7.33 7.56
N SER A 29 -13.36 6.47 7.74
CA SER A 29 -12.72 6.35 9.04
C SER A 29 -11.90 7.61 9.37
N HIS A 30 -11.76 7.95 10.65
CA HIS A 30 -10.87 9.03 11.08
C HIS A 30 -9.42 8.81 10.63
N GLY A 31 -8.94 7.56 10.70
CA GLY A 31 -7.59 7.19 10.24
C GLY A 31 -7.41 7.42 8.74
N THR A 32 -8.48 7.28 7.94
CA THR A 32 -8.45 7.59 6.50
C THR A 32 -8.15 9.07 6.27
N VAL A 33 -8.87 9.98 6.94
CA VAL A 33 -8.64 11.44 6.82
C VAL A 33 -7.26 11.83 7.34
N SER A 34 -6.83 11.26 8.48
CA SER A 34 -5.48 11.49 9.00
C SER A 34 -4.39 11.04 8.02
N ASN A 35 -4.57 9.88 7.37
CA ASN A 35 -3.65 9.39 6.34
C ASN A 35 -3.65 10.24 5.07
N TRP A 36 -4.77 10.86 4.72
CA TRP A 36 -4.85 11.79 3.59
C TRP A 36 -4.00 13.03 3.82
N ARG A 37 -4.05 13.61 5.03
CA ARG A 37 -3.27 14.80 5.37
C ARG A 37 -1.76 14.60 5.23
N VAL A 38 -1.27 13.40 5.53
CA VAL A 38 0.15 13.06 5.44
C VAL A 38 0.52 12.36 4.12
N GLY A 39 -0.41 12.25 3.17
CA GLY A 39 -0.16 11.63 1.86
C GLY A 39 0.04 10.11 1.86
N ARG A 40 -0.12 9.43 3.01
CA ARG A 40 0.06 7.96 3.12
C ARG A 40 -0.99 7.20 2.32
N VAL A 41 -2.22 7.69 2.37
CA VAL A 41 -3.35 7.22 1.55
C VAL A 41 -3.89 8.44 0.82
N LEU A 42 -4.43 8.25 -0.38
CA LEU A 42 -5.00 9.33 -1.16
C LEU A 42 -6.50 9.08 -1.38
N PRO A 43 -7.34 10.14 -1.38
CA PRO A 43 -8.77 10.00 -1.60
C PRO A 43 -9.06 9.35 -2.96
N ASP A 44 -10.16 8.62 -3.01
CA ASP A 44 -10.71 8.05 -4.24
C ASP A 44 -11.55 9.10 -4.99
N ALA A 45 -12.01 8.75 -6.19
CA ALA A 45 -12.77 9.69 -7.03
C ALA A 45 -14.05 10.19 -6.34
N VAL A 46 -14.74 9.33 -5.58
CA VAL A 46 -15.95 9.69 -4.84
C VAL A 46 -15.63 10.67 -3.71
N SER A 47 -14.55 10.44 -2.96
CA SER A 47 -14.13 11.39 -1.92
C SER A 47 -13.65 12.71 -2.52
N CYS A 48 -13.00 12.69 -3.69
CA CYS A 48 -12.62 13.91 -4.41
C CYS A 48 -13.84 14.72 -4.87
N GLU A 49 -14.89 14.04 -5.34
CA GLU A 49 -16.17 14.67 -5.69
C GLU A 49 -16.81 15.33 -4.48
N ARG A 50 -16.86 14.66 -3.33
CA ARG A 50 -17.36 15.25 -2.08
C ARG A 50 -16.53 16.45 -1.63
N LEU A 51 -15.21 16.37 -1.73
CA LEU A 51 -14.31 17.49 -1.38
C LEU A 51 -14.54 18.68 -2.30
N ALA A 52 -14.68 18.45 -3.61
CA ALA A 52 -15.02 19.48 -4.60
C ALA A 52 -16.37 20.12 -4.28
N GLY A 53 -17.40 19.30 -4.01
CA GLY A 53 -18.74 19.78 -3.65
C GLY A 53 -18.76 20.62 -2.36
N LEU A 54 -17.98 20.24 -1.35
CA LEU A 54 -17.89 20.98 -0.10
C LEU A 54 -17.11 22.29 -0.23
N THR A 55 -16.03 22.30 -1.02
CA THR A 55 -15.14 23.47 -1.11
C THR A 55 -15.51 24.46 -2.22
N GLY A 56 -16.33 24.03 -3.18
CA GLY A 56 -16.59 24.78 -4.42
C GLY A 56 -15.42 24.75 -5.41
N ILE A 57 -14.34 24.01 -5.13
CA ILE A 57 -13.21 23.84 -6.03
C ILE A 57 -13.62 22.92 -7.19
N PRO A 58 -13.31 23.26 -8.45
CA PRO A 58 -13.63 22.38 -9.58
C PRO A 58 -13.04 20.97 -9.40
N LEU A 59 -13.85 19.94 -9.63
CA LEU A 59 -13.46 18.52 -9.45
C LEU A 59 -12.17 18.17 -10.21
N ALA A 60 -12.01 18.69 -11.42
CA ALA A 60 -10.80 18.47 -12.23
C ALA A 60 -9.52 18.93 -11.50
N LYS A 61 -9.58 20.03 -10.75
CA LYS A 61 -8.45 20.55 -9.98
C LYS A 61 -8.13 19.65 -8.79
N VAL A 62 -9.15 19.20 -8.05
CA VAL A 62 -8.99 18.27 -6.93
C VAL A 62 -8.40 16.95 -7.40
N LEU A 63 -8.91 16.39 -8.51
CA LEU A 63 -8.38 15.17 -9.11
C LEU A 63 -6.96 15.35 -9.64
N GLY A 64 -6.61 16.51 -10.18
CA GLY A 64 -5.24 16.83 -10.61
C GLY A 64 -4.24 16.75 -9.45
N ILE A 65 -4.54 17.43 -8.34
CA ILE A 65 -3.70 17.43 -7.14
C ILE A 65 -3.55 16.02 -6.55
N VAL A 66 -4.66 15.30 -6.43
CA VAL A 66 -4.65 13.92 -5.91
C VAL A 66 -3.96 12.95 -6.87
N GLY A 67 -4.08 13.18 -8.19
CA GLY A 67 -3.44 12.40 -9.24
C GLY A 67 -1.92 12.55 -9.23
N GLU A 68 -1.43 13.78 -9.10
CA GLU A 68 0.00 14.10 -8.98
C GLU A 68 0.63 13.40 -7.76
N ALA A 69 0.03 13.57 -6.58
CA ALA A 69 0.48 12.88 -5.36
C ALA A 69 0.45 11.35 -5.53
N ARG A 70 -0.53 10.82 -6.30
CA ARG A 70 -0.66 9.39 -6.56
C ARG A 70 0.42 8.88 -7.52
N ALA A 71 0.85 9.67 -8.50
CA ALA A 71 1.94 9.32 -9.39
C ALA A 71 3.25 9.15 -8.59
N ILE A 72 3.59 10.14 -7.75
CA ILE A 72 4.77 10.13 -6.88
C ILE A 72 4.74 8.91 -5.92
N SER A 73 3.63 8.69 -5.22
CA SER A 73 3.48 7.53 -4.31
C SER A 73 3.57 6.19 -5.04
N ARG A 74 3.09 6.12 -6.29
CA ARG A 74 3.17 4.89 -7.10
C ARG A 74 4.59 4.58 -7.51
N GLU A 75 5.35 5.60 -7.90
CA GLU A 75 6.76 5.51 -8.28
C GLU A 75 7.61 5.06 -7.10
N GLU A 76 7.47 5.70 -5.94
CA GLU A 76 8.17 5.32 -4.71
C GLU A 76 7.84 3.87 -4.30
N LYS A 77 6.56 3.49 -4.32
CA LYS A 77 6.15 2.10 -4.06
C LYS A 77 6.72 1.12 -5.10
N ALA A 78 6.92 1.55 -6.35
CA ALA A 78 7.53 0.71 -7.37
C ALA A 78 8.99 0.43 -7.06
N VAL A 79 9.73 1.42 -6.55
CA VAL A 79 11.12 1.25 -6.10
C VAL A 79 11.19 0.21 -4.98
N TRP A 80 10.36 0.36 -3.94
CA TRP A 80 10.32 -0.61 -2.84
C TRP A 80 9.92 -2.02 -3.28
N ARG A 81 8.97 -2.14 -4.22
CA ARG A 81 8.61 -3.45 -4.81
C ARG A 81 9.78 -4.07 -5.57
N LYS A 82 10.53 -3.28 -6.35
CA LYS A 82 11.71 -3.77 -7.08
C LYS A 82 12.79 -4.26 -6.10
N LEU A 83 13.04 -3.50 -5.03
CA LEU A 83 13.97 -3.91 -3.96
C LEU A 83 13.52 -5.21 -3.28
N ALA A 84 12.25 -5.31 -2.89
CA ALA A 84 11.71 -6.53 -2.29
C ALA A 84 11.79 -7.74 -3.25
N ALA A 85 11.47 -7.55 -4.53
CA ALA A 85 11.57 -8.60 -5.55
C ALA A 85 13.02 -9.09 -5.73
N SER A 86 14.00 -8.17 -5.72
CA SER A 86 15.41 -8.54 -5.77
C SER A 86 15.86 -9.34 -4.54
N ALA A 87 15.38 -8.98 -3.34
CA ALA A 87 15.69 -9.73 -2.11
C ALA A 87 15.08 -11.15 -2.14
N VAL A 88 13.84 -11.29 -2.63
CA VAL A 88 13.18 -12.60 -2.80
C VAL A 88 13.93 -13.48 -3.80
N ALA A 89 14.39 -12.92 -4.92
CA ALA A 89 15.16 -13.68 -5.91
C ALA A 89 16.47 -14.23 -5.32
N VAL A 90 17.17 -13.44 -4.50
CA VAL A 90 18.39 -13.89 -3.79
C VAL A 90 18.05 -15.04 -2.83
N ILE A 91 17.00 -14.91 -2.01
CA ILE A 91 16.60 -15.95 -1.06
C ILE A 91 16.25 -17.27 -1.77
N LEU A 92 15.52 -17.22 -2.89
CA LEU A 92 15.16 -18.42 -3.66
C LEU A 92 16.37 -19.12 -4.31
N MET A 93 17.42 -18.38 -4.68
CA MET A 93 18.67 -18.98 -5.17
C MET A 93 19.43 -19.72 -4.07
N PHE A 94 19.43 -19.19 -2.84
CA PHE A 94 20.11 -19.82 -1.70
C PHE A 94 19.32 -20.97 -1.04
N THR A 95 18.00 -21.03 -1.21
CA THR A 95 17.19 -22.18 -0.73
C THR A 95 17.15 -23.35 -1.72
N SER A 96 17.50 -23.12 -2.99
CA SER A 96 17.60 -24.20 -3.99
C SER A 96 18.82 -25.12 -3.78
N SER A 97 19.87 -24.66 -3.09
CA SER A 97 21.06 -25.46 -2.78
C SER A 97 20.91 -26.34 -1.52
N ALA A 98 19.98 -26.02 -0.61
CA ALA A 98 19.72 -26.85 0.57
C ALA A 98 18.82 -28.06 0.30
N ASN A 99 17.99 -28.02 -0.75
CA ASN A 99 17.08 -29.12 -1.09
C ASN A 99 17.74 -30.27 -1.88
N PHE A 100 18.87 -30.03 -2.55
CA PHE A 100 19.58 -31.08 -3.29
C PHE A 100 20.36 -32.06 -2.39
N ALA A 101 20.83 -31.62 -1.22
CA ALA A 101 21.57 -32.48 -0.30
C ALA A 101 20.68 -33.51 0.41
N VAL A 102 19.41 -33.16 0.68
CA VAL A 102 18.46 -34.02 1.43
C VAL A 102 17.98 -35.22 0.62
N HIS A 103 17.92 -35.13 -0.71
CA HIS A 103 17.52 -36.26 -1.59
C HIS A 103 18.66 -37.26 -1.84
N ALA A 104 19.92 -36.84 -1.65
CA ALA A 104 21.08 -37.72 -1.82
C ALA A 104 21.26 -38.68 -0.63
N GLU A 105 21.00 -38.23 0.60
CA GLU A 105 21.18 -39.07 1.79
C GLU A 105 20.06 -40.12 1.97
N THR A 106 18.81 -39.79 1.65
CA THR A 106 17.66 -40.72 1.81
C THR A 106 17.70 -41.91 0.84
N SER A 107 18.31 -41.73 -0.34
CA SER A 107 18.53 -42.81 -1.31
C SER A 107 19.56 -43.84 -0.82
N SER A 108 20.56 -43.39 -0.06
CA SER A 108 21.63 -44.26 0.47
C SER A 108 21.20 -45.09 1.70
N ILE A 109 20.31 -44.55 2.53
CA ILE A 109 19.77 -45.23 3.72
C ILE A 109 18.78 -46.32 3.31
N THR A 110 17.93 -46.05 2.31
CA THR A 110 16.97 -47.04 1.78
C THR A 110 17.69 -48.19 1.07
N ALA A 111 18.77 -47.91 0.32
CA ALA A 111 19.57 -48.93 -0.34
C ALA A 111 20.34 -49.82 0.66
N LYS A 112 20.89 -49.26 1.74
CA LYS A 112 21.58 -50.06 2.78
C LYS A 112 20.62 -51.01 3.50
N ASN A 113 19.40 -50.57 3.83
CA ASN A 113 18.44 -51.41 4.54
C ASN A 113 17.91 -52.58 3.69
N ALA A 114 17.90 -52.47 2.36
CA ALA A 114 17.53 -53.57 1.45
C ALA A 114 18.59 -54.69 1.39
N SER A 115 19.86 -54.39 1.68
CA SER A 115 20.93 -55.40 1.74
C SER A 115 20.96 -56.23 3.03
N TYR A 116 20.22 -55.85 4.08
CA TYR A 116 20.19 -56.60 5.35
C TYR A 116 18.97 -57.54 5.48
N VAL A 117 18.13 -57.66 4.45
CA VAL A 117 16.89 -58.48 4.46
C VAL A 117 16.93 -59.61 3.41
N ASN A 118 18.11 -60.06 2.98
CA ASN A 118 18.28 -61.34 2.27
C ASN A 118 19.37 -62.17 2.94
#